data_AF-A0A5K1GMT8-F1
#
_entry.id   AF-A0A5K1GMT8-F1
#
_cell.length_a   1.000
_cell.length_b   1.000
_cell.length_c   1.000
_cell.angle_alpha   90.00
_cell.angle_beta   90.00
_cell.angle_gamma   90.00
#
_symmetry.space_group_name_H-M   'P 1'
#
loop_
_entity.id
_entity.type
_entity.pdbx_description
1 polymer ?
#
loop_
_entity_poly.entity_id
_entity_poly.type
_entity_poly.pdbx_seq_one_letter_code
_entity_poly.pdbx_strand_id
1 'polypeptide(L)' 'GLEDHLGDMDFKIAGTKEGVTAIQLDMKPAGIPLYIICESLEPALRARTHILDHMEREINEPRNQVDGNSPRL' A
#
# COMPACT_ATOMS: atom_id res chain seq x y z
N GLY A 1 -7.99 -4.41 -12.60
CA GLY A 1 -8.06 -5.85 -12.97
C GLY A 1 -9.51 -6.28 -13.18
N LEU A 2 -9.81 -7.56 -13.43
CA LEU A 2 -11.20 -8.01 -13.55
C LEU A 2 -12.02 -7.71 -12.28
N GLU A 3 -11.38 -7.86 -11.12
CA GLU A 3 -11.95 -7.53 -9.80
C GLU A 3 -12.28 -6.04 -9.63
N ASP A 4 -11.57 -5.16 -10.33
CA ASP A 4 -11.78 -3.70 -10.28
C ASP A 4 -13.02 -3.26 -11.08
N HIS A 5 -13.33 -3.98 -12.17
CA HIS A 5 -14.59 -3.75 -12.91
C HIS A 5 -15.81 -4.27 -12.13
N LEU A 6 -15.64 -5.38 -11.42
CA LEU A 6 -16.72 -6.06 -10.71
C LEU A 6 -16.94 -5.55 -9.28
N GLY A 7 -15.91 -5.00 -8.63
CA GLY A 7 -15.95 -4.52 -7.25
C GLY A 7 -16.73 -3.22 -7.08
N ASP A 8 -17.36 -3.04 -5.93
CA ASP A 8 -18.11 -1.82 -5.59
C ASP A 8 -17.23 -0.72 -4.98
N MET A 9 -15.98 -1.07 -4.68
CA MET A 9 -14.96 -0.20 -4.10
C MET A 9 -13.58 -0.63 -4.58
N ASP A 10 -12.78 0.37 -4.92
CA ASP A 10 -11.35 0.26 -5.15
C ASP A 10 -10.63 0.97 -3.99
N PHE A 11 -10.00 0.17 -3.14
CA PHE A 11 -9.34 0.62 -1.92
C PHE A 11 -7.83 0.34 -2.02
N LYS A 12 -7.04 1.41 -1.99
CA LYS A 12 -5.57 1.34 -1.97
C LYS A 12 -5.04 1.94 -0.69
N ILE A 13 -3.99 1.32 -0.17
CA ILE A 13 -3.34 1.73 1.07
C ILE A 13 -1.84 1.50 0.99
N ALA A 14 -1.08 2.49 1.46
CA ALA A 14 0.37 2.46 1.53
C ALA A 14 0.84 2.81 2.95
N GLY A 15 2.05 2.39 3.30
CA GLY A 15 2.59 2.65 4.63
C GLY A 15 3.90 1.96 4.92
N THR A 16 4.39 2.20 6.12
CA THR A 16 5.55 1.53 6.71
C THR A 16 5.07 0.41 7.65
N LYS A 17 6.01 -0.27 8.32
CA LYS A 17 5.66 -1.20 9.40
C LYS A 17 4.97 -0.51 10.59
N GLU A 18 5.26 0.77 10.80
CA GLU A 18 4.74 1.56 11.91
C GLU A 18 3.34 2.11 11.66
N GLY A 19 2.96 2.33 10.39
CA GLY A 19 1.71 3.02 10.13
C GLY A 19 1.38 3.21 8.66
N VAL A 20 0.18 3.71 8.43
CA VAL A 20 -0.34 4.09 7.11
C VAL A 20 0.20 5.47 6.74
N THR A 21 0.71 5.62 5.53
CA THR A 21 1.17 6.91 4.99
C THR A 21 0.22 7.47 3.94
N ALA A 22 -0.56 6.62 3.26
CA ALA A 22 -1.56 7.05 2.28
C ALA A 22 -2.72 6.06 2.18
N ILE A 23 -3.91 6.59 1.88
CA ILE A 23 -5.12 5.85 1.54
C ILE A 23 -5.75 6.51 0.32
N GLN A 24 -6.18 5.71 -0.64
CA GLN A 24 -7.05 6.12 -1.74
C GLN A 24 -8.28 5.22 -1.74
N LEU A 25 -9.46 5.82 -1.86
CA LEU A 25 -10.74 5.14 -1.85
C LEU A 25 -11.62 5.67 -2.99
N ASP A 26 -11.86 4.82 -3.98
CA ASP A 26 -12.78 5.08 -5.09
C ASP A 26 -14.02 4.19 -4.92
N MET A 27 -15.21 4.80 -4.83
CA MET A 27 -16.47 4.08 -4.53
C MET A 27 -17.52 4.27 -5.63
N LYS A 28 -18.33 3.22 -5.86
CA LYS A 28 -19.51 3.33 -6.74
C LYS A 28 -20.64 4.14 -6.06
N PRO A 29 -21.57 4.72 -6.84
CA PRO A 29 -22.58 5.67 -6.33
C PRO A 29 -23.54 5.12 -5.26
N ALA A 30 -23.72 3.79 -5.20
CA ALA A 30 -24.57 3.16 -4.19
C ALA A 30 -24.00 3.25 -2.76
N GLY A 31 -22.71 3.61 -2.64
CA GLY A 31 -22.00 3.73 -1.37
C GLY A 31 -21.68 2.37 -0.73
N ILE A 32 -20.66 2.35 0.12
CA ILE A 32 -20.32 1.18 0.94
C ILE A 32 -20.45 1.56 2.42
N PRO A 33 -21.04 0.71 3.27
CA PRO A 33 -21.09 0.94 4.71
C PRO A 33 -19.69 1.12 5.31
N LEU A 34 -19.52 2.10 6.20
CA LEU A 34 -18.22 2.40 6.81
C LEU A 34 -17.59 1.19 7.51
N TYR A 35 -18.40 0.30 8.11
CA TYR A 35 -17.88 -0.87 8.80
C TYR A 35 -17.14 -1.84 7.86
N ILE A 36 -17.58 -1.96 6.60
CA ILE A 36 -16.89 -2.77 5.58
C ILE A 36 -15.52 -2.18 5.24
N ILE A 37 -15.44 -0.84 5.19
CA ILE A 37 -14.16 -0.15 5.00
C ILE A 37 -13.24 -0.38 6.21
N CYS A 38 -13.77 -0.37 7.43
CA CYS A 38 -12.99 -0.68 8.62
C CYS A 38 -12.49 -2.13 8.64
N GLU A 39 -13.33 -3.08 8.21
CA GLU A 39 -12.96 -4.50 8.10
C GLU A 39 -11.83 -4.74 7.08
N SER A 40 -11.72 -3.90 6.04
CA SER A 40 -10.65 -4.03 5.04
C SER A 40 -9.26 -3.61 5.55
N LEU A 41 -9.18 -2.86 6.65
CA LEU A 41 -7.91 -2.36 7.19
C LEU A 41 -7.02 -3.48 7.75
N GLU A 42 -7.63 -4.49 8.35
CA GLU A 42 -6.92 -5.63 8.95
C GLU A 42 -6.24 -6.54 7.91
N PRO A 43 -6.92 -7.01 6.83
CA PRO A 43 -6.26 -7.72 5.75
C PRO A 43 -5.28 -6.81 4.99
N ALA A 44 -5.56 -5.52 4.84
CA ALA A 44 -4.64 -4.57 4.23
C ALA A 44 -3.32 -4.44 5.01
N LEU A 45 -3.38 -4.39 6.35
CA LEU A 45 -2.19 -4.40 7.20
C LEU A 45 -1.37 -5.68 6.99
N ARG A 46 -2.01 -6.85 7.00
CA ARG A 46 -1.30 -8.13 6.77
C ARG A 46 -0.62 -8.16 5.41
N ALA A 47 -1.34 -7.78 4.35
CA ALA A 47 -0.82 -7.76 2.99
C ALA A 47 0.36 -6.77 2.87
N ARG A 48 0.22 -5.56 3.44
CA ARG A 48 1.29 -4.56 3.44
C ARG A 48 2.53 -5.07 4.16
N THR A 49 2.39 -5.61 5.36
CA THR A 49 3.52 -6.15 6.13
C THR A 49 4.20 -7.30 5.38
N HIS A 50 3.42 -8.19 4.76
CA HIS A 50 3.97 -9.29 3.96
C HIS A 50 4.83 -8.79 2.78
N ILE A 51 4.35 -7.77 2.05
CA ILE A 51 5.10 -7.16 0.95
C ILE A 51 6.38 -6.48 1.47
N LEU A 52 6.28 -5.71 2.56
CA LEU A 52 7.43 -5.04 3.17
C LEU A 52 8.49 -6.05 3.66
N ASP A 53 8.08 -7.16 4.27
CA ASP A 53 8.98 -8.22 4.70
C ASP A 53 9.72 -8.86 3.51
N HIS A 54 9.05 -9.00 2.36
CA HIS A 54 9.72 -9.46 1.15
C HIS A 54 10.69 -8.41 0.61
N MET A 55 10.32 -7.13 0.59
CA MET A 55 11.19 -6.04 0.13
C MET A 55 12.46 -5.93 0.99
N GLU A 56 12.32 -6.03 2.32
CA GLU A 56 13.45 -5.95 3.25
C GLU A 56 14.45 -7.09 3.10
N ARG A 57 14.03 -8.28 2.62
CA ARG A 57 14.95 -9.38 2.32
C ARG A 57 15.89 -9.05 1.15
N GLU A 58 15.44 -8.20 0.23
CA GLU A 58 16.23 -7.78 -0.93
C GLU A 58 17.07 -6.53 -0.63
N ILE A 59 16.48 -5.54 0.04
CA ILE A 59 17.16 -4.32 0.49
C ILE A 59 16.47 -3.76 1.74
N ASN A 60 17.17 -3.78 2.88
CA ASN A 60 16.64 -3.34 4.16
C ASN A 60 17.01 -1.89 4.52
N GLU A 61 18.04 -1.33 3.88
CA GLU A 61 18.50 0.02 4.14
C GLU A 61 18.94 0.73 2.84
N PRO A 62 18.87 2.08 2.79
CA PRO A 62 19.44 2.83 1.69
C PRO A 62 20.94 2.55 1.50
N ARG A 63 21.42 2.56 0.25
CA ARG A 63 22.84 2.39 -0.03
C ARG A 63 23.65 3.53 0.59
N ASN A 64 24.78 3.19 1.22
CA ASN A 64 25.70 4.17 1.83
C ASN A 64 26.33 5.15 0.82
N GLN A 65 26.32 4.81 -0.45
CA GLN A 65 26.90 5.64 -1.50
C GLN A 65 25.89 5.82 -2.64
N VAL A 66 25.82 7.06 -3.12
CA VAL A 66 25.08 7.42 -4.32
C VAL A 66 25.82 6.86 -5.54
N ASP A 67 25.07 6.38 -6.53
CA ASP A 67 25.65 5.85 -7.77
C ASP A 67 26.53 6.91 -8.46
N GLY A 68 27.68 6.49 -8.98
CA GLY A 68 28.69 7.36 -9.59
C GLY A 68 28.20 8.11 -10.83
N ASN A 69 27.11 7.64 -11.45
CA ASN A 69 26.45 8.28 -12.58
C ASN A 69 25.34 9.28 -12.17
N SER A 70 25.09 9.46 -10.87
CA SER A 70 24.09 10.41 -10.38
C SER A 70 24.60 11.84 -10.46
N PRO A 71 23.70 12.84 -10.68
CA PRO A 71 24.06 14.25 -10.55
C PRO A 71 24.68 14.53 -9.18
N ARG A 72 25.82 15.22 -9.18
CA ARG A 72 26.48 15.67 -7.95
C ARG A 72 26.04 17.10 -7.64
N LEU A 73 25.78 17.35 -6.35
CA LEU A 73 25.54 18.70 -5.81
C LEU A 73 26.84 19.50 -5.75
#